data_AF-A0A968GIV5-F1
#
_entry.id   AF-A0A968GIV5-F1
#
_cell.length_a   1.000
_cell.length_b   1.000
_cell.length_c   1.000
_cell.angle_alpha   90.00
_cell.angle_beta   90.00
_cell.angle_gamma   90.00
#
_symmetry.space_group_name_H-M   'P 1'
#
loop_
_entity.id
_entity.type
_entity.pdbx_description
1 polymer ?
#
loop_
_entity_poly.entity_id
_entity_poly.type
_entity_poly.pdbx_seq_one_letter_code
_entity_poly.pdbx_strand_id
1 'polypeptide(L)'
;MCDSTCKTRLSRDVNLTRLPNRIHPAMIPGMTNNAETDESRATALCKSCGLCCTGHLFVWTKLRSAELDGIQSLGVQVFREPGRRGFNQPCPLWDGQCTIYDSPQYPRFCYTYKCKLLLKVLNENIPFPDATGIVRDAMTMIRELETLLPESPLENFRERLIAYLESEDSDSELLSKAQALLSFYEEHFGVDDFFEEPGDGRSG
;
A
#
# COMPACT_ATOMS: atom_id res chain seq x y z
N MET A 1 51.53 34.97 9.69
CA MET A 1 52.03 33.78 10.41
C MET A 1 51.64 32.57 9.57
N CYS A 2 52.58 31.82 8.99
CA CYS A 2 53.42 30.76 9.61
C CYS A 2 52.65 29.42 9.71
N ASP A 3 53.19 28.28 9.25
CA ASP A 3 54.39 28.08 8.43
C ASP A 3 54.40 26.73 7.66
N SER A 4 55.42 26.58 6.83
CA SER A 4 55.98 25.42 6.13
C SER A 4 56.07 24.13 6.99
N THR A 5 56.25 22.91 6.44
CA THR A 5 56.75 22.56 5.10
C THR A 5 55.89 21.48 4.40
N CYS A 6 56.25 20.28 3.90
CA CYS A 6 57.50 19.47 3.88
C CYS A 6 57.64 18.65 2.57
N LYS A 7 58.37 17.52 2.61
CA LYS A 7 58.81 16.66 1.49
C LYS A 7 58.66 15.18 1.96
N THR A 8 58.92 14.06 1.25
CA THR A 8 59.81 13.65 0.12
C THR A 8 59.42 12.17 -0.23
N ARG A 9 59.68 11.50 -1.36
CA ARG A 9 60.21 11.77 -2.72
C ARG A 9 60.03 10.50 -3.62
N LEU A 10 60.28 10.61 -4.94
CA LEU A 10 60.77 9.56 -5.88
C LEU A 10 59.93 8.29 -6.17
N SER A 11 59.25 8.34 -7.33
CA SER A 11 59.54 7.53 -8.54
C SER A 11 59.91 6.03 -8.46
N ARG A 12 59.23 5.24 -9.31
CA ARG A 12 59.87 4.29 -10.24
C ARG A 12 58.96 3.90 -11.40
N ASP A 13 59.47 3.99 -12.62
CA ASP A 13 58.82 3.52 -13.83
C ASP A 13 58.87 1.99 -13.95
N VAL A 14 57.77 1.37 -14.34
CA VAL A 14 57.76 0.02 -14.93
C VAL A 14 56.76 0.00 -16.08
N ASN A 15 57.25 0.20 -17.31
CA ASN A 15 56.50 -0.16 -18.52
C ASN A 15 56.81 -1.64 -18.84
N LEU A 16 55.80 -2.51 -18.77
CA LEU A 16 55.93 -3.92 -19.10
C LEU A 16 54.80 -4.34 -20.04
N THR A 17 55.20 -4.66 -21.27
CA THR A 17 54.30 -4.99 -22.37
C THR A 17 53.61 -6.34 -22.21
N ARG A 18 52.45 -6.49 -22.87
CA ARG A 18 51.97 -7.74 -23.51
C ARG A 18 51.36 -8.81 -22.58
N LEU A 19 50.01 -8.83 -22.52
CA LEU A 19 49.23 -10.07 -22.41
C LEU A 19 48.09 -10.08 -23.46
N PRO A 20 47.78 -11.24 -24.07
CA PRO A 20 46.71 -11.38 -25.06
C PRO A 20 45.40 -11.96 -24.47
N ASN A 21 44.46 -12.24 -25.37
CA ASN A 21 43.20 -12.97 -25.23
C ASN A 21 42.01 -12.26 -24.58
N ARG A 22 40.91 -12.28 -25.34
CA ARG A 22 39.54 -12.06 -24.86
C ARG A 22 39.21 -13.14 -23.82
N ILE A 23 38.73 -12.73 -22.66
CA ILE A 23 37.87 -13.60 -21.84
C ILE A 23 36.45 -13.38 -22.35
N HIS A 24 35.86 -14.40 -22.98
CA HIS A 24 34.41 -14.42 -23.18
C HIS A 24 33.75 -14.57 -21.80
N PRO A 25 32.69 -13.80 -21.47
CA PRO A 25 31.96 -14.01 -20.23
C PRO A 25 31.35 -15.42 -20.26
N ALA A 26 31.76 -16.26 -19.31
CA ALA A 26 31.13 -17.57 -19.12
C ALA A 26 29.69 -17.34 -18.66
N MET A 27 28.73 -17.91 -19.39
CA MET A 27 27.32 -17.86 -18.98
C MET A 27 27.14 -18.71 -17.71
N ILE A 28 26.80 -18.07 -16.61
CA ILE A 28 26.36 -18.74 -15.37
C ILE A 28 24.85 -19.00 -15.52
N PRO A 29 24.38 -20.26 -15.58
CA PRO A 29 22.96 -20.56 -15.59
C PRO A 29 22.39 -20.57 -14.17
N GLY A 30 21.25 -19.91 -13.93
CA GLY A 30 20.44 -20.13 -12.73
C GLY A 30 20.33 -18.97 -11.72
N MET A 31 19.94 -17.77 -12.17
CA MET A 31 19.43 -16.69 -11.27
C MET A 31 18.21 -15.97 -11.89
N THR A 32 17.29 -16.71 -12.50
CA THR A 32 16.01 -16.19 -13.02
C THR A 32 14.86 -17.06 -12.53
N ASN A 33 13.87 -16.43 -11.88
CA ASN A 33 12.42 -16.77 -11.81
C ASN A 33 11.74 -16.25 -10.53
N ASN A 34 12.44 -16.00 -9.42
CA ASN A 34 11.80 -15.57 -8.14
C ASN A 34 11.03 -14.25 -8.28
N ALA A 35 11.71 -13.14 -8.58
CA ALA A 35 11.11 -11.79 -8.58
C ALA A 35 9.85 -11.66 -9.47
N GLU A 36 9.80 -12.38 -10.60
CA GLU A 36 8.64 -12.43 -11.49
C GLU A 36 7.45 -13.16 -10.83
N THR A 37 7.70 -14.20 -10.03
CA THR A 37 6.67 -14.77 -9.16
C THR A 37 6.29 -13.84 -8.01
N ASP A 38 7.22 -13.09 -7.41
CA ASP A 38 6.92 -12.19 -6.29
C ASP A 38 6.04 -11.00 -6.68
N GLU A 39 6.32 -10.34 -7.80
CA GLU A 39 5.45 -9.30 -8.33
C GLU A 39 4.07 -9.86 -8.72
N SER A 40 3.99 -11.12 -9.19
CA SER A 40 2.72 -11.81 -9.42
C SER A 40 1.95 -12.11 -8.12
N ARG A 41 2.65 -12.49 -7.03
CA ARG A 41 2.07 -12.78 -5.71
C ARG A 41 1.57 -11.52 -5.02
N ALA A 42 2.35 -10.44 -5.07
CA ALA A 42 1.95 -9.12 -4.61
C ALA A 42 0.73 -8.58 -5.38
N THR A 43 0.73 -8.74 -6.70
CA THR A 43 -0.41 -8.39 -7.58
C THR A 43 -1.67 -9.20 -7.25
N ALA A 44 -1.54 -10.52 -7.09
CA ALA A 44 -2.66 -11.39 -6.71
C ALA A 44 -3.24 -11.01 -5.33
N LEU A 45 -2.38 -10.68 -4.35
CA LEU A 45 -2.82 -10.18 -3.04
C LEU A 45 -3.60 -8.88 -3.19
N CYS A 46 -3.08 -7.85 -3.86
CA CYS A 46 -3.80 -6.58 -4.02
C CYS A 46 -5.14 -6.73 -4.75
N LYS A 47 -5.19 -7.53 -5.82
CA LYS A 47 -6.42 -7.75 -6.59
C LYS A 47 -7.55 -8.36 -5.76
N SER A 48 -7.22 -9.20 -4.78
CA SER A 48 -8.18 -9.99 -3.98
C SER A 48 -8.36 -9.52 -2.53
N CYS A 49 -7.45 -8.72 -1.99
CA CYS A 49 -7.44 -8.32 -0.58
C CYS A 49 -8.62 -7.42 -0.19
N GLY A 50 -9.03 -6.52 -1.08
CA GLY A 50 -10.25 -5.72 -0.93
C GLY A 50 -10.19 -4.57 0.08
N LEU A 51 -9.46 -4.68 1.20
CA LEU A 51 -9.52 -3.72 2.32
C LEU A 51 -9.34 -2.24 1.93
N CYS A 52 -8.52 -1.95 0.91
CA CYS A 52 -8.39 -0.60 0.33
C CYS A 52 -9.62 -0.17 -0.48
N CYS A 53 -10.17 -1.08 -1.28
CA CYS A 53 -11.29 -0.85 -2.20
C CYS A 53 -12.67 -0.96 -1.55
N THR A 54 -12.75 -1.47 -0.32
CA THR A 54 -13.98 -1.56 0.49
C THR A 54 -13.99 -0.55 1.64
N GLY A 55 -13.02 0.37 1.70
CA GLY A 55 -13.02 1.49 2.65
C GLY A 55 -12.44 1.22 4.05
N HIS A 56 -11.77 0.09 4.26
CA HIS A 56 -11.33 -0.35 5.59
C HIS A 56 -9.96 0.22 6.01
N LEU A 57 -9.06 0.44 5.05
CA LEU A 57 -7.75 1.07 5.33
C LEU A 57 -7.76 2.60 5.13
N PHE A 58 -8.69 3.12 4.34
CA PHE A 58 -8.90 4.56 4.07
C PHE A 58 -10.33 4.78 3.55
N VAL A 59 -10.92 5.95 3.81
CA VAL A 59 -12.25 6.34 3.31
C VAL A 59 -12.18 7.06 1.95
N TRP A 60 -11.01 7.53 1.53
CA TRP A 60 -10.84 8.34 0.32
C TRP A 60 -9.83 7.78 -0.69
N THR A 61 -10.00 8.11 -1.97
CA THR A 61 -8.96 7.89 -2.99
C THR A 61 -8.71 9.14 -3.80
N LYS A 62 -7.49 9.67 -3.67
CA LYS A 62 -7.02 10.92 -4.28
C LYS A 62 -6.74 10.75 -5.77
N LEU A 63 -7.27 11.65 -6.60
CA LEU A 63 -7.05 11.68 -8.05
C LEU A 63 -6.31 12.94 -8.51
N ARG A 64 -5.44 12.78 -9.50
CA ARG A 64 -4.84 13.87 -10.27
C ARG A 64 -5.88 14.41 -11.26
N SER A 65 -5.71 15.66 -11.70
CA SER A 65 -6.64 16.29 -12.66
C SER A 65 -6.82 15.49 -13.95
N ALA A 66 -5.77 14.80 -14.42
CA ALA A 66 -5.78 13.98 -15.64
C ALA A 66 -6.45 12.60 -15.47
N GLU A 67 -6.74 12.18 -14.23
CA GLU A 67 -7.38 10.88 -13.93
C GLU A 67 -8.91 11.03 -13.78
N LEU A 68 -9.41 12.23 -13.47
CA LEU A 68 -10.83 12.51 -13.20
C LEU A 68 -11.77 12.05 -14.30
N ASP A 69 -11.48 12.40 -15.56
CA ASP A 69 -12.36 12.09 -16.69
C ASP A 69 -12.33 10.59 -17.03
N GLY A 70 -11.17 9.96 -16.89
CA GLY A 70 -11.02 8.50 -17.05
C GLY A 70 -11.83 7.73 -16.01
N ILE A 71 -11.68 8.07 -14.73
CA ILE A 71 -12.42 7.41 -13.64
C ILE A 71 -13.92 7.69 -13.72
N GLN A 72 -14.34 8.92 -14.06
CA GLN A 72 -15.77 9.21 -14.25
C GLN A 72 -16.37 8.47 -15.46
N SER A 73 -15.60 8.20 -16.51
CA SER A 73 -16.06 7.40 -17.65
C SER A 73 -16.36 5.94 -17.31
N LEU A 74 -15.85 5.45 -16.18
CA LEU A 74 -16.14 4.11 -15.62
C LEU A 74 -17.36 4.10 -14.68
N GLY A 75 -18.10 5.21 -14.58
CA GLY A 75 -19.30 5.33 -13.73
C GLY A 75 -19.04 5.72 -12.28
N VAL A 76 -17.78 5.95 -11.88
CA VAL A 76 -17.43 6.38 -10.51
C VAL A 76 -17.76 7.86 -10.32
N GLN A 77 -18.42 8.19 -9.20
CA GLN A 77 -18.66 9.59 -8.81
C GLN A 77 -17.35 10.23 -8.35
N VAL A 78 -16.84 11.20 -9.12
CA VAL A 78 -15.61 11.94 -8.79
C VAL A 78 -15.87 13.35 -8.29
N PHE A 79 -15.16 13.73 -7.23
CA PHE A 79 -15.06 15.11 -6.76
C PHE A 79 -13.93 15.82 -7.52
N ARG A 80 -14.18 17.07 -7.93
CA ARG A 80 -13.28 17.84 -8.83
C ARG A 80 -12.65 19.08 -8.18
N GLU A 81 -13.11 19.40 -6.97
CA GLU A 81 -12.66 20.55 -6.15
C GLU A 81 -11.13 20.55 -5.96
N PRO A 82 -10.45 21.72 -6.05
CA PRO A 82 -9.05 21.82 -5.64
C PRO A 82 -8.85 21.33 -4.20
N GLY A 83 -7.76 20.58 -3.95
CA GLY A 83 -7.53 19.89 -2.67
C GLY A 83 -8.30 18.57 -2.56
N ARG A 84 -9.60 18.57 -2.83
CA ARG A 84 -10.52 17.42 -2.70
C ARG A 84 -10.82 16.73 -4.05
N ARG A 85 -9.78 16.43 -4.83
CA ARG A 85 -9.91 15.62 -6.07
C ARG A 85 -9.81 14.14 -5.75
N GLY A 86 -10.83 13.37 -6.09
CA GLY A 86 -10.90 11.96 -5.70
C GLY A 86 -12.29 11.36 -5.78
N PHE A 87 -12.48 10.22 -5.10
CA PHE A 87 -13.75 9.56 -4.87
C PHE A 87 -13.76 8.89 -3.48
N ASN A 88 -14.94 8.71 -2.90
CA ASN A 88 -15.12 7.99 -1.63
C ASN A 88 -14.94 6.48 -1.84
N GLN A 89 -14.49 5.79 -0.79
CA GLN A 89 -14.62 4.35 -0.64
C GLN A 89 -15.96 4.02 0.05
N PRO A 90 -16.64 2.90 -0.27
CA PRO A 90 -16.17 1.79 -1.13
C PRO A 90 -16.11 2.14 -2.62
N CYS A 91 -15.12 1.56 -3.30
CA CYS A 91 -14.87 1.77 -4.72
C CYS A 91 -15.95 1.07 -5.57
N PRO A 92 -16.70 1.78 -6.44
CA PRO A 92 -17.72 1.18 -7.30
C PRO A 92 -17.18 0.17 -8.35
N LEU A 93 -15.86 0.02 -8.44
CA LEU A 93 -15.16 -0.89 -9.36
C LEU A 93 -14.59 -2.13 -8.63
N TRP A 94 -15.05 -2.38 -7.40
CA TRP A 94 -14.78 -3.59 -6.62
C TRP A 94 -15.94 -4.58 -6.73
N ASP A 95 -15.67 -5.76 -7.31
CA ASP A 95 -16.64 -6.85 -7.44
C ASP A 95 -15.97 -8.16 -7.00
N GLY A 96 -15.73 -8.30 -5.69
CA GLY A 96 -14.92 -9.36 -5.09
C GLY A 96 -13.41 -9.31 -5.43
N GLN A 97 -13.05 -8.55 -6.47
CA GLN A 97 -11.70 -8.20 -6.89
C GLN A 97 -11.67 -6.79 -7.50
N CYS A 98 -10.48 -6.20 -7.62
CA CYS A 98 -10.29 -4.90 -8.26
C CYS A 98 -10.36 -5.04 -9.79
N THR A 99 -11.51 -4.70 -10.38
CA THR A 99 -11.82 -4.93 -11.81
C THR A 99 -10.92 -4.14 -12.78
N ILE A 100 -10.32 -3.04 -12.33
CA ILE A 100 -9.49 -2.15 -13.15
C ILE A 100 -7.99 -2.20 -12.83
N TYR A 101 -7.51 -3.17 -12.04
CA TYR A 101 -6.11 -3.21 -11.58
C TYR A 101 -5.08 -3.21 -12.72
N ASP A 102 -5.37 -3.93 -13.81
CA ASP A 102 -4.50 -4.01 -15.00
C ASP A 102 -4.82 -2.93 -16.06
N SER A 103 -5.76 -2.01 -15.77
CA SER A 103 -6.22 -1.00 -16.72
C SER A 103 -5.29 0.22 -16.74
N PRO A 104 -5.10 0.88 -17.91
CA PRO A 104 -4.50 2.22 -17.97
C PRO A 104 -5.34 3.30 -17.26
N GLN A 105 -6.56 2.99 -16.79
CA GLN A 105 -7.33 3.85 -15.87
C GLN A 105 -7.03 3.60 -14.38
N TYR A 106 -6.18 2.63 -14.00
CA TYR A 106 -5.90 2.34 -12.59
C TYR A 106 -5.31 3.57 -11.86
N PRO A 107 -5.94 4.10 -10.79
CA PRO A 107 -5.50 5.34 -10.15
C PRO A 107 -4.06 5.28 -9.67
N ARG A 108 -3.30 6.35 -9.90
CA ARG A 108 -1.92 6.47 -9.42
C ARG A 108 -1.82 6.26 -7.90
N PHE A 109 -2.81 6.72 -7.12
CA PHE A 109 -2.87 6.50 -5.68
C PHE A 109 -2.95 5.00 -5.33
N CYS A 110 -3.89 4.27 -5.94
CA CYS A 110 -4.05 2.83 -5.75
C CYS A 110 -2.81 2.03 -6.22
N TYR A 111 -2.07 2.54 -7.21
CA TYR A 111 -0.78 1.97 -7.61
C TYR A 111 0.34 2.28 -6.59
N THR A 112 0.44 3.50 -6.08
CA THR A 112 1.52 3.91 -5.16
C THR A 112 1.35 3.43 -3.73
N TYR A 113 0.12 3.35 -3.24
CA TYR A 113 -0.15 2.95 -1.86
C TYR A 113 0.29 1.51 -1.63
N LYS A 114 1.26 1.30 -0.72
CA LYS A 114 1.75 -0.02 -0.31
C LYS A 114 1.55 -0.21 1.19
N CYS A 115 0.47 -0.87 1.59
CA CYS A 115 0.28 -1.24 2.99
C CYS A 115 1.40 -2.18 3.48
N LYS A 116 1.63 -2.18 4.79
CA LYS A 116 2.70 -2.94 5.49
C LYS A 116 2.69 -4.44 5.14
N LEU A 117 1.52 -5.04 4.91
CA LEU A 117 1.40 -6.44 4.47
C LEU A 117 1.92 -6.67 3.04
N LEU A 118 1.57 -5.76 2.12
CA LEU A 118 2.05 -5.83 0.75
C LEU A 118 3.56 -5.60 0.67
N LEU A 119 4.10 -4.69 1.49
CA LEU A 119 5.54 -4.50 1.65
C LEU A 119 6.23 -5.74 2.24
N LYS A 120 5.58 -6.48 3.15
CA LYS A 120 6.12 -7.77 3.63
C LYS A 120 6.19 -8.80 2.48
N VAL A 121 5.18 -8.92 1.63
CA VAL A 121 5.17 -9.85 0.48
C VAL A 121 6.17 -9.45 -0.61
N LEU A 122 6.22 -8.17 -1.00
CA LEU A 122 7.14 -7.66 -2.03
C LEU A 122 8.62 -7.83 -1.66
N ASN A 123 8.95 -7.89 -0.37
CA ASN A 123 10.31 -8.04 0.14
C ASN A 123 10.59 -9.46 0.68
N GLU A 124 9.83 -10.48 0.25
CA GLU A 124 9.95 -11.90 0.66
C GLU A 124 9.87 -12.17 2.20
N ASN A 125 9.46 -11.18 3.00
CA ASN A 125 9.41 -11.27 4.47
C ASN A 125 8.23 -12.10 5.01
N ILE A 126 7.28 -12.51 4.15
CA ILE A 126 6.16 -13.37 4.52
C ILE A 126 5.71 -14.23 3.33
N PRO A 127 5.43 -15.53 3.51
CA PRO A 127 4.80 -16.35 2.49
C PRO A 127 3.42 -15.83 2.08
N PHE A 128 3.08 -15.97 0.79
CA PHE A 128 1.76 -15.57 0.27
C PHE A 128 0.56 -16.23 0.97
N PRO A 129 0.57 -17.54 1.33
CA PRO A 129 -0.52 -18.14 2.10
C PRO A 129 -0.76 -17.43 3.44
N ASP A 130 0.30 -17.13 4.18
CA ASP A 130 0.23 -16.48 5.49
C ASP A 130 -0.28 -15.03 5.36
N ALA A 131 0.12 -14.32 4.29
CA ALA A 131 -0.44 -13.01 3.94
C ALA A 131 -1.94 -13.08 3.62
N THR A 132 -2.41 -14.10 2.89
CA THR A 132 -3.86 -14.30 2.67
C THR A 132 -4.60 -14.71 3.95
N GLY A 133 -3.91 -15.37 4.90
CA GLY A 133 -4.42 -15.62 6.25
C GLY A 133 -4.72 -14.31 6.98
N ILE A 134 -3.73 -13.41 7.08
CA ILE A 134 -3.87 -12.09 7.71
C ILE A 134 -5.04 -11.28 7.12
N VAL A 135 -5.26 -11.34 5.80
CA VAL A 135 -6.42 -10.69 5.15
C VAL A 135 -7.75 -11.32 5.56
N ARG A 136 -7.85 -12.66 5.56
CA ARG A 136 -9.06 -13.39 6.02
C ARG A 136 -9.36 -13.09 7.49
N ASP A 137 -8.34 -12.99 8.31
CA ASP A 137 -8.48 -12.79 9.75
C ASP A 137 -8.93 -11.34 10.04
N ALA A 138 -8.37 -10.34 9.35
CA ALA A 138 -8.91 -8.97 9.32
C ALA A 138 -10.39 -8.93 8.87
N MET A 139 -10.73 -9.60 7.77
CA MET A 139 -12.10 -9.71 7.26
C MET A 139 -13.06 -10.43 8.22
N THR A 140 -12.54 -11.20 9.17
CA THR A 140 -13.34 -11.84 10.22
C THR A 140 -13.63 -10.85 11.35
N MET A 141 -12.61 -10.14 11.83
CA MET A 141 -12.76 -9.08 12.85
C MET A 141 -13.69 -7.95 12.38
N ILE A 142 -13.59 -7.55 11.10
CA ILE A 142 -14.52 -6.60 10.46
C ILE A 142 -15.96 -7.11 10.54
N ARG A 143 -16.22 -8.37 10.16
CA ARG A 143 -17.57 -8.93 10.15
C ARG A 143 -18.19 -9.04 11.55
N GLU A 144 -17.38 -9.32 12.58
CA GLU A 144 -17.85 -9.29 13.96
C GLU A 144 -18.31 -7.89 14.38
N LEU A 145 -17.53 -6.85 14.04
CA LEU A 145 -17.90 -5.46 14.30
C LEU A 145 -19.11 -5.00 13.49
N GLU A 146 -19.21 -5.39 12.21
CA GLU A 146 -20.38 -5.14 11.36
C GLU A 146 -21.67 -5.70 11.98
N THR A 147 -21.62 -6.83 12.68
CA THR A 147 -22.80 -7.39 13.38
C THR A 147 -23.16 -6.71 14.70
N LEU A 148 -22.34 -5.76 15.17
CA LEU A 148 -22.56 -5.02 16.42
C LEU A 148 -22.82 -3.52 16.19
N LEU A 149 -22.41 -2.97 15.04
CA LEU A 149 -22.68 -1.58 14.69
C LEU A 149 -24.20 -1.34 14.51
N PRO A 150 -24.73 -0.20 15.00
CA PRO A 150 -26.12 0.18 14.77
C PRO A 150 -26.38 0.58 13.31
N GLU A 151 -27.64 0.50 12.91
CA GLU A 151 -28.14 1.01 11.62
C GLU A 151 -27.76 2.48 11.43
N SER A 152 -27.21 2.83 10.26
CA SER A 152 -26.67 4.16 10.00
C SER A 152 -26.81 4.54 8.51
N PRO A 153 -27.04 5.82 8.17
CA PRO A 153 -27.11 6.29 6.78
C PRO A 153 -25.74 6.39 6.07
N LEU A 154 -24.64 6.08 6.77
CA LEU A 154 -23.27 6.12 6.22
C LEU A 154 -22.92 4.74 5.63
N GLU A 155 -22.49 4.69 4.37
CA GLU A 155 -22.16 3.40 3.72
C GLU A 155 -20.83 2.82 4.23
N ASN A 156 -19.83 3.68 4.49
CA ASN A 156 -18.47 3.26 4.81
C ASN A 156 -18.34 2.75 6.27
N PHE A 157 -17.67 1.61 6.44
CA PHE A 157 -17.42 1.00 7.76
C PHE A 157 -16.66 1.91 8.73
N ARG A 158 -15.58 2.59 8.29
CA ARG A 158 -14.80 3.50 9.16
C ARG A 158 -15.65 4.69 9.60
N GLU A 159 -16.44 5.26 8.69
CA GLU A 159 -17.33 6.40 8.99
C GLU A 159 -18.42 6.00 10.00
N ARG A 160 -19.05 4.82 9.82
CA ARG A 160 -20.00 4.26 10.79
C ARG A 160 -19.38 3.99 12.16
N LEU A 161 -18.18 3.41 12.17
CA LEU A 161 -17.48 3.08 13.41
C LEU A 161 -17.04 4.35 14.16
N ILE A 162 -16.53 5.38 13.47
CA ILE A 162 -16.24 6.68 14.08
C ILE A 162 -17.51 7.30 14.68
N ALA A 163 -18.60 7.40 13.91
CA ALA A 163 -19.84 8.01 14.38
C ALA A 163 -20.44 7.28 15.60
N TYR A 164 -20.19 5.97 15.73
CA TYR A 164 -20.52 5.22 16.93
C TYR A 164 -19.55 5.51 18.11
N LEU A 165 -18.24 5.51 17.87
CA LEU A 165 -17.20 5.78 18.88
C LEU A 165 -17.26 7.21 19.45
N GLU A 166 -17.83 8.16 18.70
CA GLU A 166 -18.10 9.54 19.13
C GLU A 166 -19.45 9.72 19.87
N SER A 167 -20.26 8.66 19.97
CA SER A 167 -21.58 8.71 20.62
C SER A 167 -21.54 8.46 22.14
N GLU A 168 -22.60 8.83 22.86
CA GLU A 168 -22.71 8.60 24.31
C GLU A 168 -23.05 7.13 24.67
N ASP A 169 -23.46 6.30 23.71
CA ASP A 169 -23.83 4.89 23.91
C ASP A 169 -22.60 3.96 23.85
N SER A 170 -21.88 3.84 24.97
CA SER A 170 -20.63 3.08 25.05
C SER A 170 -20.80 1.58 25.33
N ASP A 171 -21.03 0.74 24.31
CA ASP A 171 -20.89 -0.72 24.45
C ASP A 171 -19.40 -1.13 24.59
N SER A 172 -19.07 -1.73 25.75
CA SER A 172 -17.74 -2.23 26.08
C SER A 172 -17.23 -3.37 25.20
N GLU A 173 -18.10 -4.23 24.63
CA GLU A 173 -17.66 -5.29 23.71
C GLU A 173 -17.29 -4.71 22.34
N LEU A 174 -18.12 -3.81 21.80
CA LEU A 174 -17.83 -3.14 20.53
C LEU A 174 -16.56 -2.30 20.64
N LEU A 175 -16.41 -1.51 21.71
CA LEU A 175 -15.17 -0.76 22.01
C LEU A 175 -13.94 -1.67 22.07
N SER A 176 -14.04 -2.83 22.75
CA SER A 176 -12.93 -3.80 22.85
C SER A 176 -12.56 -4.39 21.48
N LYS A 177 -13.54 -4.79 20.67
CA LYS A 177 -13.31 -5.30 19.32
C LYS A 177 -12.75 -4.22 18.36
N ALA A 178 -13.22 -2.98 18.46
CA ALA A 178 -12.74 -1.86 17.66
C ALA A 178 -11.27 -1.54 17.96
N GLN A 179 -10.89 -1.54 19.24
CA GLN A 179 -9.49 -1.38 19.66
C GLN A 179 -8.60 -2.54 19.18
N ALA A 180 -9.11 -3.78 19.22
CA ALA A 180 -8.39 -4.93 18.67
C ALA A 180 -8.18 -4.82 17.15
N LEU A 181 -9.19 -4.33 16.42
CA LEU A 181 -9.09 -4.09 14.98
C LEU A 181 -8.06 -3.01 14.63
N LEU A 182 -8.02 -1.90 15.39
CA LEU A 182 -6.98 -0.86 15.25
C LEU A 182 -5.58 -1.43 15.41
N SER A 183 -5.32 -2.18 16.48
CA SER A 183 -4.00 -2.78 16.70
C SER A 183 -3.62 -3.81 15.63
N PHE A 184 -4.60 -4.55 15.08
CA PHE A 184 -4.37 -5.43 13.93
C PHE A 184 -4.07 -4.64 12.64
N TYR A 185 -4.73 -3.51 12.42
CA TYR A 185 -4.45 -2.60 11.30
C TYR A 185 -3.06 -1.97 11.41
N GLU A 186 -2.63 -1.53 12.60
CA GLU A 186 -1.30 -1.01 12.83
C GLU A 186 -0.24 -2.10 12.59
N GLU A 187 -0.39 -3.28 13.20
CA GLU A 187 0.59 -4.37 13.09
C GLU A 187 0.74 -4.89 11.65
N HIS A 188 -0.37 -5.15 10.97
CA HIS A 188 -0.36 -5.85 9.69
C HIS A 188 -0.42 -4.93 8.47
N PHE A 189 -1.15 -3.82 8.52
CA PHE A 189 -1.40 -2.96 7.36
C PHE A 189 -0.71 -1.60 7.44
N GLY A 190 -0.31 -1.15 8.63
CA GLY A 190 0.34 0.14 8.84
C GLY A 190 -0.66 1.29 8.80
N VAL A 191 -1.82 1.10 9.41
CA VAL A 191 -2.87 2.12 9.60
C VAL A 191 -3.21 2.14 11.08
N ASP A 192 -2.86 3.22 11.76
CA ASP A 192 -2.92 3.42 13.22
C ASP A 192 -4.16 4.19 13.69
N ASP A 193 -4.95 4.73 12.76
CA ASP A 193 -6.20 5.45 13.02
C ASP A 193 -7.43 4.85 12.31
N PHE A 194 -8.62 5.38 12.66
CA PHE A 194 -9.79 5.36 11.78
C PHE A 194 -9.98 6.69 11.01
N PHE A 195 -9.42 7.80 11.49
CA PHE A 195 -9.68 9.16 11.03
C PHE A 195 -8.74 9.63 9.92
N GLU A 196 -9.24 9.83 8.70
CA GLU A 196 -8.49 10.57 7.66
C GLU A 196 -8.78 12.07 7.72
N GLU A 197 -7.78 12.92 8.02
CA GLU A 197 -7.94 14.38 7.86
C GLU A 197 -8.13 14.75 6.38
N PRO A 198 -9.24 15.39 5.97
CA PRO A 198 -9.58 15.63 4.57
C PRO A 198 -8.77 16.77 3.94
N GLY A 199 -7.46 16.54 3.78
CA GLY A 199 -6.52 17.50 3.23
C GLY A 199 -5.04 17.15 3.47
N ASP A 200 -4.72 16.28 4.44
CA ASP A 200 -3.32 15.91 4.69
C ASP A 200 -2.71 15.19 3.46
N GLY A 201 -1.44 15.50 3.20
CA GLY A 201 -0.61 14.87 2.19
C GLY A 201 0.17 13.65 2.68
N ARG A 202 -0.04 13.18 3.93
CA ARG A 202 0.62 12.00 4.52
C ARG A 202 0.22 10.68 3.86
N SER A 203 0.79 10.45 2.68
CA SER A 203 1.05 9.12 2.13
C SER A 203 2.41 9.19 1.46
N GLY A 204 3.46 8.90 2.24
CA GLY A 204 4.85 8.81 1.78
C GLY A 204 5.18 7.46 1.17
#